data_AF-A0A6L5F999-F1
#
_entry.id   AF-A0A6L5F999-F1
#
_cell.length_a   1.000
_cell.length_b   1.000
_cell.length_c   1.000
_cell.angle_alpha   90.00
_cell.angle_beta   90.00
_cell.angle_gamma   90.00
#
_symmetry.space_group_name_H-M   'P 1'
#
loop_
_entity.id
_entity.type
_entity.pdbx_description
1 polymer ?
#
loop_
_entity_poly.entity_id
_entity_poly.type
_entity_poly.pdbx_seq_one_letter_code
_entity_poly.pdbx_strand_id
1 'polypeptide(L)'
;MSFNKLKGSGPRQTRSEVVFPNPVTQASAIVRGFDVAFSPRNDHHLGQLEVRLDTTIDALAPRRVNVDVVYGLRDWSNNWDDNYEGEIHFTVIAE
;
A
#
# COMPACT_ATOMS: atom_id res chain seq x y z
N MET A 1 -4.66 5.64 -2.13
CA MET A 1 -3.70 5.28 -3.18
C MET A 1 -4.33 4.14 -3.96
N SER A 2 -4.40 4.28 -5.28
CA SER A 2 -4.99 3.27 -6.16
C SER A 2 -3.87 2.57 -6.92
N PHE A 3 -4.03 1.28 -7.19
CA PHE A 3 -3.09 0.50 -7.98
C PHE A 3 -3.81 -0.29 -9.06
N ASN A 4 -3.25 -0.22 -10.26
CA ASN A 4 -3.83 -0.88 -11.42
C ASN A 4 -3.60 -2.40 -11.37
N LYS A 5 -4.45 -3.12 -12.10
CA LYS A 5 -4.32 -4.53 -12.41
C LYS A 5 -2.90 -4.91 -12.84
N LEU A 6 -2.34 -5.91 -12.17
CA LEU A 6 -1.09 -6.56 -12.56
C LEU A 6 -1.13 -8.04 -12.19
N LYS A 7 -0.52 -8.88 -13.03
CA LYS A 7 -0.37 -10.33 -12.85
C LYS A 7 1.07 -10.69 -12.49
N GLY A 8 1.29 -11.81 -11.79
CA GLY A 8 2.63 -12.40 -11.65
C GLY A 8 3.55 -11.58 -10.75
N SER A 9 3.00 -10.80 -9.83
CA SER A 9 3.74 -9.83 -9.02
C SER A 9 3.07 -9.70 -7.66
N GLY A 10 3.80 -9.97 -6.59
CA GLY A 10 3.28 -9.79 -5.24
C GLY A 10 4.23 -10.28 -4.14
N PRO A 11 4.16 -9.69 -2.93
CA PRO A 11 3.49 -8.42 -2.67
C PRO A 11 4.18 -7.28 -3.45
N ARG A 12 3.39 -6.32 -3.92
CA ARG A 12 3.85 -5.13 -4.64
C ARG A 12 4.15 -4.01 -3.65
N GLN A 13 5.04 -3.10 -4.04
CA GLN A 13 5.35 -1.90 -3.26
C GLN A 13 5.13 -0.65 -4.12
N THR A 14 4.63 0.42 -3.50
CA THR A 14 4.53 1.74 -4.12
C THR A 14 4.71 2.80 -3.04
N ARG A 15 5.32 3.93 -3.40
CA ARG A 15 5.59 5.03 -2.49
C ARG A 15 4.62 6.18 -2.69
N SER A 16 4.13 6.76 -1.60
CA SER A 16 3.37 8.00 -1.57
C SER A 16 4.10 9.04 -0.72
N GLU A 17 4.13 10.29 -1.16
CA GLU A 17 4.73 11.40 -0.40
C GLU A 17 3.60 12.24 0.23
N VAL A 18 3.79 12.65 1.48
CA VAL A 18 2.96 13.64 2.18
C VAL A 18 3.87 14.77 2.66
N VAL A 19 3.51 16.01 2.32
CA VAL A 19 4.29 17.19 2.68
C VAL A 19 3.57 17.97 3.77
N PHE A 20 4.26 18.18 4.90
CA PHE A 20 3.77 18.95 6.04
C PHE A 20 4.21 20.42 5.96
N PRO A 21 3.45 21.35 6.57
CA PRO A 21 3.80 22.78 6.57
C PRO A 21 5.09 23.06 7.37
N ASN A 22 5.32 22.29 8.44
CA ASN A 22 6.48 22.41 9.33
C ASN A 22 7.35 21.15 9.27
N PRO A 23 8.66 21.25 9.58
CA PRO A 23 9.53 20.08 9.72
C PRO A 23 8.94 19.07 10.71
N VAL A 24 9.01 17.80 10.34
CA VAL A 24 8.51 16.65 11.11
C VAL A 24 9.68 15.97 11.80
N THR A 25 9.48 15.59 13.05
CA THR A 25 10.43 14.83 13.87
C THR A 25 9.99 13.39 14.09
N GLN A 26 8.68 13.13 14.10
CA GLN A 26 8.10 11.79 14.15
C GLN A 26 6.89 11.69 13.22
N ALA A 27 6.72 10.54 12.57
CA ALA A 27 5.58 10.28 11.71
C ALA A 27 5.12 8.83 11.80
N SER A 28 3.81 8.60 11.68
CA SER A 28 3.20 7.28 11.60
C SER A 28 2.07 7.28 10.57
N ALA A 29 2.07 6.28 9.69
CA ALA A 29 0.95 6.02 8.78
C ALA A 29 0.02 4.96 9.35
N ILE A 30 -1.29 5.18 9.24
CA ILE A 30 -2.34 4.30 9.74
C ILE A 30 -3.22 3.87 8.57
N VAL A 31 -3.46 2.56 8.44
CA VAL A 31 -4.43 2.02 7.49
C VAL A 31 -5.84 2.40 7.95
N ARG A 32 -6.59 3.08 7.09
CA ARG A 32 -8.00 3.39 7.31
C ARG A 32 -8.93 2.36 6.69
N GLY A 33 -8.49 1.71 5.62
CA GLY A 33 -9.25 0.69 4.91
C GLY A 33 -8.62 0.36 3.56
N PHE A 34 -9.22 -0.59 2.84
CA PHE A 34 -8.81 -1.00 1.51
C PHE A 34 -10.03 -1.57 0.76
N ASP A 35 -10.00 -1.49 -0.57
CA ASP A 35 -10.89 -2.21 -1.49
C ASP A 35 -9.98 -2.93 -2.50
N VAL A 36 -9.98 -4.27 -2.48
CA VAL A 36 -9.05 -5.07 -3.29
C VAL A 36 -9.81 -6.26 -3.86
N ALA A 37 -9.59 -6.54 -5.15
CA ALA A 37 -10.24 -7.64 -5.84
C ALA A 37 -9.32 -8.29 -6.88
N PHE A 38 -9.61 -9.56 -7.18
CA PHE A 38 -9.10 -10.22 -8.37
C PHE A 38 -9.73 -9.61 -9.63
N SER A 39 -8.96 -9.52 -10.72
CA SER A 39 -9.38 -8.83 -11.96
C SER A 39 -9.02 -9.59 -13.25
N PRO A 40 -9.95 -9.88 -14.18
CA PRO A 40 -11.36 -9.52 -14.11
C PRO A 40 -12.06 -10.24 -12.95
N ARG A 41 -13.20 -9.71 -12.52
CA ARG A 41 -14.02 -10.35 -11.48
C ARG A 41 -14.34 -11.78 -11.92
N ASN A 42 -13.68 -12.72 -11.28
CA ASN A 42 -13.83 -14.15 -11.49
C ASN A 42 -13.82 -14.82 -10.11
N ASP A 43 -14.32 -16.05 -10.03
CA ASP A 43 -14.29 -16.80 -8.79
C ASP A 43 -12.84 -17.20 -8.46
N HIS A 44 -12.35 -16.67 -7.35
CA HIS A 44 -11.06 -17.01 -6.78
C HIS A 44 -11.25 -17.13 -5.27
N HIS A 45 -10.70 -18.18 -4.69
CA HIS A 45 -10.70 -18.34 -3.24
C HIS A 45 -9.73 -17.33 -2.63
N LEU A 46 -10.19 -16.52 -1.68
CA LEU A 46 -9.30 -15.63 -0.95
C LEU A 46 -8.26 -16.45 -0.16
N GLY A 47 -6.98 -16.24 -0.46
CA GLY A 47 -5.87 -16.88 0.25
C GLY A 47 -5.17 -15.95 1.22
N GLN A 48 -4.46 -14.96 0.69
CA GLN A 48 -3.73 -13.98 1.49
C GLN A 48 -3.98 -12.58 0.94
N LEU A 49 -4.33 -11.68 1.86
CA LEU A 49 -4.31 -10.25 1.66
C LEU A 49 -3.16 -9.67 2.50
N GLU A 50 -2.28 -8.91 1.85
CA GLU A 50 -1.24 -8.15 2.51
C GLU A 50 -1.49 -6.66 2.29
N VAL A 51 -1.47 -5.89 3.39
CA VAL A 51 -1.44 -4.42 3.39
C VAL A 51 -0.53 -4.00 4.53
N ARG A 52 0.59 -3.35 4.20
CA ARG A 52 1.56 -2.86 5.17
C ARG A 52 2.03 -1.46 4.78
N LEU A 53 2.24 -0.61 5.78
CA LEU A 53 2.70 0.76 5.62
C LEU A 53 4.02 0.91 6.38
N ASP A 54 5.06 1.39 5.70
CA ASP A 54 6.30 1.83 6.34
C ASP A 54 6.45 3.34 6.15
N THR A 55 6.78 4.06 7.22
CA THR A 55 6.86 5.53 7.22
C THR A 55 8.30 5.97 7.41
N THR A 56 8.78 6.88 6.56
CA THR A 56 10.12 7.48 6.68
C THR A 56 10.06 8.99 6.48
N ILE A 57 10.79 9.74 7.30
CA ILE A 57 10.97 11.18 7.12
C ILE A 57 12.21 11.40 6.25
N ASP A 58 12.12 12.26 5.24
CA ASP A 58 13.27 12.60 4.40
C ASP A 58 14.28 13.46 5.20
N ALA A 59 15.47 12.91 5.44
CA ALA A 59 16.52 13.57 6.21
C ALA A 59 17.02 14.88 5.56
N LEU A 60 16.93 15.00 4.23
CA LEU A 60 17.32 16.21 3.49
C LEU A 60 16.17 17.21 3.34
N ALA A 61 14.94 16.77 3.59
CA ALA A 61 13.74 17.58 3.47
C ALA A 61 12.73 17.18 4.57
N PRO A 62 12.94 17.59 5.83
CA PRO A 62 12.21 17.05 7.00
C PRO A 62 10.72 17.34 7.02
N ARG A 63 10.19 18.10 6.05
CA ARG A 63 8.75 18.29 5.83
C ARG A 63 8.10 17.15 5.04
N ARG A 64 8.90 16.27 4.43
CA ARG A 64 8.43 15.21 3.54
C ARG A 64 8.42 13.89 4.30
N VAL A 65 7.24 13.29 4.37
CA VAL A 65 7.04 11.95 4.90
C VAL A 65 6.72 11.03 3.72
N ASN A 66 7.58 10.03 3.51
CA ASN A 66 7.38 8.97 2.55
C ASN A 66 6.65 7.81 3.22
N VAL A 67 5.59 7.34 2.59
CA VAL A 67 4.85 6.13 2.98
C VAL A 67 5.07 5.09 1.91
N ASP A 68 5.83 4.05 2.26
CA ASP A 68 5.97 2.85 1.44
C ASP A 68 4.78 1.93 1.74
N VAL A 69 3.91 1.76 0.75
CA VAL A 69 2.72 0.92 0.81
C VAL A 69 3.06 -0.41 0.16
N VAL A 70 3.07 -1.48 0.94
CA VAL A 70 3.20 -2.86 0.48
C VAL A 70 1.81 -3.50 0.44
N TYR A 71 1.47 -4.11 -0.68
CA TYR A 71 0.14 -4.64 -0.92
C TYR A 71 0.14 -5.87 -1.81
N GLY A 72 -0.80 -6.77 -1.56
CA GLY A 72 -0.98 -7.94 -2.42
C GLY A 72 -2.28 -8.67 -2.12
N LEU A 73 -2.91 -9.20 -3.16
CA LEU A 73 -3.94 -10.23 -3.04
C LEU A 73 -3.53 -11.50 -3.80
N ARG A 74 -3.60 -12.67 -3.14
CA ARG A 74 -3.43 -13.99 -3.78
C ARG A 74 -4.45 -15.00 -3.30
N ASP A 75 -4.64 -16.04 -4.10
CA ASP A 75 -5.47 -17.18 -3.78
C ASP A 75 -4.69 -18.27 -3.01
N TRP A 76 -5.27 -19.47 -2.87
CA TRP A 76 -4.66 -20.61 -2.18
C TRP A 76 -3.56 -21.34 -2.98
N SER A 77 -3.26 -20.94 -4.21
CA SER A 77 -2.16 -21.51 -5.00
C SER A 77 -0.78 -21.26 -4.39
N ASN A 78 -0.71 -20.36 -3.41
CA ASN A 78 0.53 -19.91 -2.75
C ASN A 78 1.50 -19.16 -3.68
N ASN A 79 1.01 -18.71 -4.84
CA ASN A 79 1.71 -17.86 -5.79
C ASN A 79 0.98 -16.53 -6.00
N TRP A 80 1.65 -15.56 -6.62
CA TRP A 80 1.08 -14.26 -7.00
C TRP A 80 0.82 -14.19 -8.51
N ASP A 81 0.29 -15.27 -9.08
CA ASP A 81 0.06 -15.43 -10.50
C ASP A 81 -1.31 -14.90 -10.95
N ASP A 82 -2.21 -14.58 -10.03
CA ASP A 82 -3.46 -13.91 -10.36
C ASP A 82 -3.30 -12.41 -10.58
N ASN A 83 -4.22 -11.87 -11.37
CA ASN A 83 -4.37 -10.43 -11.51
C ASN A 83 -5.15 -9.87 -10.33
N TYR A 84 -4.66 -8.80 -9.71
CA TYR A 84 -5.40 -8.05 -8.70
C TYR A 84 -5.18 -6.54 -8.85
N GLU A 85 -6.18 -5.79 -8.41
CA GLU A 85 -6.23 -4.33 -8.42
C GLU A 85 -7.01 -3.81 -7.22
N GLY A 86 -6.94 -2.51 -6.95
CA GLY A 86 -7.65 -1.95 -5.81
C GLY A 86 -7.13 -0.60 -5.33
N GLU A 87 -7.57 -0.27 -4.12
CA GLU A 87 -7.26 0.96 -3.42
C GLU A 87 -6.92 0.70 -1.95
N ILE A 88 -5.96 1.46 -1.44
CA ILE A 88 -5.59 1.50 -0.02
C ILE A 88 -5.76 2.92 0.49
N HIS A 89 -6.53 3.06 1.57
CA HIS A 89 -6.77 4.32 2.25
C HIS A 89 -5.92 4.36 3.52
N PHE A 90 -5.11 5.41 3.66
CA PHE A 90 -4.31 5.63 4.86
C PHE A 90 -4.36 7.09 5.29
N THR A 91 -3.85 7.37 6.49
CA THR A 91 -3.63 8.71 7.04
C THR A 91 -2.25 8.76 7.66
N VAL A 92 -1.57 9.90 7.54
CA VAL A 92 -0.28 10.15 8.20
C VAL A 92 -0.52 11.12 9.36
N ILE A 93 -0.05 10.75 10.54
CA ILE A 93 0.01 11.60 11.73
C ILE A 93 1.48 11.91 11.99
N ALA A 94 1.79 13.16 12.32
CA ALA A 94 3.16 13.63 12.50
C ALA A 94 3.25 14.78 13.51
N GLU A 95 4.41 14.91 14.17
CA GLU A 95 4.80 16.03 15.04
C GLU A 95 6.21 16.54 14.74
#